data_AF-A0A934YMJ0-F1
#
_entry.id   AF-A0A934YMJ0-F1
#
_cell.length_a   1.000
_cell.length_b   1.000
_cell.length_c   1.000
_cell.angle_alpha   90.00
_cell.angle_beta   90.00
_cell.angle_gamma   90.00
#
_symmetry.space_group_name_H-M   'P 1'
#
loop_
_entity.id
_entity.type
_entity.pdbx_description
1 polymer ?
#
loop_
_entity_poly.entity_id
_entity_poly.type
_entity_poly.pdbx_seq_one_letter_code
_entity_poly.pdbx_strand_id
1 'polypeptide(L)'
;MVPRTPLRALMVASSLSLALLACGGGVPEPAVPPTPAPEPPPTPKPAVAAVPPAPVKPGPCATVDACAKEARERAERHEVPALREALARACHMGSMPHCSEGGAAWLAEPADKGRALSLYSHACGETGQDPDACAQVVGLRAAAGDEPTALVREAEAACKGGARDDAAKRARAAACLTLAEARVKGGAAPEGAAVARAHHQACELGSDEGCKAEKANAKPELLAGANLHVDGITGNGMKLDEVACKVSGLGGMFGAMTVVASFSPRKGRLDACAKTKTEVVVKWVGKGGAMTDIRASGGPPPVNACVERALAGSKVALAGPCAARFQVH
;
A
#
# COMPACT_ATOMS: atom_id res chain seq x y z
N MET A 1 -22.44 18.39 51.24
CA MET A 1 -23.74 17.70 51.11
C MET A 1 -24.07 17.65 49.62
N VAL A 2 -24.35 16.54 48.92
CA VAL A 2 -24.19 15.09 49.05
C VAL A 2 -24.02 14.63 47.57
N PRO A 3 -23.12 13.68 47.25
CA PRO A 3 -22.82 13.25 45.88
C PRO A 3 -23.75 12.09 45.44
N ARG A 4 -23.99 11.91 44.14
CA ARG A 4 -24.47 10.64 43.54
C ARG A 4 -24.04 10.45 42.07
N THR A 5 -22.90 9.80 41.86
CA THR A 5 -22.80 8.61 40.96
C THR A 5 -23.38 7.40 41.72
N PRO A 6 -23.72 6.22 41.13
CA PRO A 6 -23.17 5.59 39.91
C PRO A 6 -24.19 4.81 39.03
N LEU A 7 -23.76 4.23 37.91
CA LEU A 7 -23.87 2.78 37.68
C LEU A 7 -22.99 2.35 36.49
N ARG A 8 -21.98 1.54 36.80
CA ARG A 8 -21.21 0.71 35.86
C ARG A 8 -22.03 -0.54 35.55
N ALA A 9 -22.24 -0.88 34.29
CA ALA A 9 -22.63 -2.23 33.89
C ALA A 9 -21.39 -2.96 33.37
N LEU A 10 -20.85 -3.85 34.21
CA LEU A 10 -19.90 -4.89 33.82
C LEU A 10 -20.70 -6.01 33.13
N MET A 11 -20.49 -6.22 31.83
CA MET A 11 -20.78 -7.51 31.20
C MET A 11 -19.54 -8.39 31.30
N VAL A 12 -19.58 -9.34 32.24
CA VAL A 12 -18.68 -10.48 32.30
C VAL A 12 -19.35 -11.59 31.48
N ALA A 13 -18.86 -11.82 30.26
CA ALA A 13 -19.23 -13.02 29.50
C ALA A 13 -18.27 -14.14 29.88
N SER A 14 -18.76 -15.02 30.76
CA SER A 14 -18.13 -16.28 31.15
C SER A 14 -18.27 -17.28 30.00
N SER A 15 -17.19 -17.51 29.25
CA SER A 15 -17.15 -18.58 28.24
C SER A 15 -16.67 -19.88 28.90
N LEU A 16 -17.63 -20.72 29.28
CA LEU A 16 -17.39 -22.10 29.71
C LEU A 16 -16.79 -22.90 28.54
N SER A 17 -15.58 -23.43 28.72
CA SER A 17 -15.02 -24.48 27.87
C SER A 17 -15.65 -25.82 28.24
N LEU A 18 -16.63 -26.29 27.46
CA LEU A 18 -17.04 -27.69 27.47
C LEU A 18 -16.07 -28.51 26.61
N ALA A 19 -15.21 -29.28 27.27
CA ALA A 19 -14.45 -30.35 26.65
C ALA A 19 -15.38 -31.57 26.44
N LEU A 20 -15.80 -31.82 25.21
CA LEU A 20 -16.46 -33.06 24.83
C LEU A 20 -15.40 -34.08 24.41
N LEU A 21 -15.16 -35.06 25.28
CA LEU A 21 -14.50 -36.32 24.96
C LEU A 21 -15.37 -37.08 23.92
N ALA A 22 -14.84 -37.29 22.72
CA ALA A 22 -15.41 -38.24 21.77
C ALA A 22 -14.78 -39.62 22.01
N CYS A 23 -15.49 -40.48 22.73
CA CYS A 23 -15.24 -41.92 22.73
C CYS A 23 -15.68 -42.50 21.39
N GLY A 24 -14.80 -43.29 20.77
CA GLY A 24 -15.09 -44.06 19.56
C GLY A 24 -16.16 -45.12 19.83
N GLY A 25 -17.26 -45.03 19.08
CA GLY A 25 -18.25 -46.08 18.93
C GLY A 25 -18.63 -46.14 17.46
N GLY A 26 -18.18 -47.18 16.76
CA GLY A 26 -18.58 -47.44 15.38
C GLY A 26 -20.06 -47.78 15.35
N VAL A 27 -20.86 -46.88 14.76
CA VAL A 27 -22.26 -47.12 14.41
C VAL A 27 -22.27 -47.71 13.00
N PRO A 28 -22.92 -48.86 12.75
CA PRO A 28 -23.06 -49.39 11.40
C PRO A 28 -23.85 -48.42 10.52
N GLU A 29 -23.26 -48.09 9.37
CA GLU A 29 -23.81 -47.20 8.36
C GLU A 29 -25.17 -47.71 7.88
N PRO A 30 -26.27 -46.94 8.03
CA PRO A 30 -27.57 -47.35 7.54
C PRO A 30 -27.55 -47.40 6.00
N ALA A 31 -28.04 -48.51 5.45
CA ALA A 31 -28.12 -48.73 4.02
C ALA A 31 -28.87 -47.57 3.34
N VAL A 32 -28.15 -46.85 2.47
CA VAL A 32 -28.68 -45.74 1.69
C VAL A 32 -29.72 -46.29 0.70
N PRO A 33 -30.98 -45.82 0.75
CA PRO A 33 -31.97 -46.22 -0.25
C PRO A 33 -31.54 -45.76 -1.65
N PRO A 34 -31.87 -46.53 -2.70
CA PRO A 34 -31.47 -46.19 -4.06
C PRO A 34 -32.00 -44.81 -4.45
N THR A 35 -31.09 -43.95 -4.89
CA THR A 35 -31.40 -42.59 -5.37
C THR A 35 -32.44 -42.68 -6.49
N PRO A 36 -33.58 -41.96 -6.39
CA PRO A 36 -34.55 -41.92 -7.48
C PRO A 36 -33.89 -41.36 -8.74
N ALA A 37 -34.25 -41.94 -9.90
CA ALA A 37 -33.75 -41.53 -11.20
C ALA A 37 -34.02 -40.02 -11.39
N PRO A 38 -33.03 -39.25 -11.91
CA PRO A 38 -33.19 -37.82 -12.11
C PRO A 38 -34.39 -37.54 -13.01
N GLU A 39 -35.28 -36.66 -12.56
CA GLU A 39 -36.38 -36.17 -13.37
C GLU A 39 -35.84 -35.55 -14.67
N PRO A 40 -36.53 -35.76 -15.80
CA PRO A 40 -36.14 -35.14 -17.06
C PRO A 40 -36.17 -33.60 -16.90
N PRO A 41 -35.17 -32.90 -17.46
CA PRO A 41 -35.08 -31.45 -17.33
C PRO A 41 -36.36 -30.78 -17.85
N PRO A 42 -36.86 -29.72 -17.19
CA PRO A 42 -38.04 -29.00 -17.63
C PRO A 42 -37.83 -28.52 -19.06
N THR A 43 -38.82 -28.76 -19.91
CA THR A 43 -38.84 -28.28 -21.29
C THR A 43 -38.65 -26.76 -21.30
N PRO A 44 -37.68 -26.23 -22.07
CA PRO A 44 -37.45 -24.79 -22.14
C PRO A 44 -38.73 -24.09 -22.57
N LYS A 45 -39.21 -23.15 -21.73
CA LYS A 45 -40.24 -22.20 -22.15
C LYS A 45 -39.75 -21.52 -23.44
N PRO A 46 -40.59 -21.41 -24.50
CA PRO A 46 -40.20 -20.70 -25.71
C PRO A 46 -39.71 -19.30 -25.33
N ALA A 47 -38.43 -19.04 -25.57
CA ALA A 47 -37.86 -17.71 -25.41
C ALA A 47 -38.66 -16.78 -26.30
N VAL A 48 -39.38 -15.82 -25.71
CA VAL A 48 -39.92 -14.69 -26.46
C VAL A 48 -38.71 -14.02 -27.08
N ALA A 49 -38.57 -14.15 -28.40
CA ALA A 49 -37.46 -13.56 -29.12
C ALA A 49 -37.45 -12.06 -28.80
N ALA A 50 -36.44 -11.64 -28.03
CA ALA A 50 -36.16 -10.23 -27.85
C ALA A 50 -36.00 -9.66 -29.25
N VAL A 51 -36.88 -8.72 -29.62
CA VAL A 51 -36.76 -8.00 -30.89
C VAL A 51 -35.35 -7.41 -30.88
N PRO A 52 -34.46 -7.80 -31.82
CA PRO A 52 -33.12 -7.25 -31.85
C PRO A 52 -33.27 -5.73 -32.00
N PRO A 53 -32.61 -4.93 -31.13
CA PRO A 53 -32.61 -3.48 -31.32
C PRO A 53 -32.17 -3.20 -32.75
N ALA A 54 -32.91 -2.35 -33.45
CA ALA A 54 -32.58 -1.97 -34.81
C ALA A 54 -31.10 -1.55 -34.86
N PRO A 55 -30.33 -1.97 -35.89
CA PRO A 55 -28.92 -1.59 -36.00
C PRO A 55 -28.82 -0.07 -36.02
N VAL A 56 -28.33 0.50 -34.93
CA VAL A 56 -28.04 1.92 -34.83
C VAL A 56 -26.91 2.18 -35.82
N LYS A 57 -27.20 2.86 -36.93
CA LYS A 57 -26.15 3.35 -37.83
C LYS A 57 -25.20 4.22 -37.01
N PRO A 58 -23.92 3.86 -36.88
CA PRO A 58 -22.96 4.72 -36.20
C PRO A 58 -22.87 6.01 -36.99
N GLY A 59 -23.39 7.10 -36.43
CA GLY A 59 -23.03 8.43 -36.90
C GLY A 59 -21.57 8.64 -36.48
N PRO A 60 -20.63 8.84 -37.41
CA PRO A 60 -19.25 9.06 -37.03
C PRO A 60 -19.15 10.47 -36.45
N CYS A 61 -19.16 10.58 -35.12
CA CYS A 61 -18.64 11.77 -34.50
C CYS A 61 -17.17 11.94 -34.95
N ALA A 62 -16.85 13.08 -35.58
CA ALA A 62 -15.57 13.31 -36.26
C ALA A 62 -14.55 14.09 -35.42
N THR A 63 -14.97 14.60 -34.26
CA THR A 63 -14.14 15.37 -33.33
C THR A 63 -14.41 14.92 -31.91
N VAL A 64 -13.47 15.18 -30.99
CA VAL A 64 -13.64 14.91 -29.56
C VAL A 64 -14.95 15.51 -29.04
N ASP A 65 -15.24 16.78 -29.35
CA ASP A 65 -16.46 17.45 -28.89
C ASP A 65 -17.73 16.83 -29.47
N ALA A 66 -17.71 16.41 -30.73
CA ALA A 66 -18.83 15.72 -31.36
C ALA A 66 -19.09 14.37 -30.67
N CYS A 67 -18.03 13.62 -30.34
CA CYS A 67 -18.18 12.33 -29.66
C CYS A 67 -18.60 12.50 -28.21
N ALA A 68 -18.11 13.52 -27.52
CA ALA A 68 -18.53 13.87 -26.18
C ALA A 68 -20.02 14.25 -26.14
N LYS A 69 -20.48 15.04 -27.12
CA LYS A 69 -21.89 15.39 -27.28
C LYS A 69 -22.74 14.15 -27.56
N GLU A 70 -22.33 13.30 -28.50
CA GLU A 70 -23.03 12.05 -28.79
C GLU A 70 -23.10 11.17 -27.54
N ALA A 71 -21.99 10.98 -26.82
CA ALA A 71 -21.96 10.20 -25.59
C ALA A 71 -23.00 10.70 -24.57
N ARG A 72 -23.06 12.01 -24.30
CA ARG A 72 -24.07 12.60 -23.39
C ARG A 72 -25.50 12.30 -23.86
N GLU A 73 -25.79 12.52 -25.13
CA GLU A 73 -27.12 12.25 -25.71
C GLU A 73 -27.50 10.76 -25.62
N ARG A 74 -26.54 9.84 -25.81
CA ARG A 74 -26.75 8.39 -25.64
C ARG A 74 -26.99 8.02 -24.18
N ALA A 75 -26.28 8.66 -23.26
CA ALA A 75 -26.46 8.44 -21.82
C ALA A 75 -27.87 8.86 -21.37
N GLU A 76 -28.36 10.01 -21.82
CA GLU A 76 -29.74 10.50 -21.54
C GLU A 76 -30.82 9.53 -22.06
N ARG A 77 -30.56 8.87 -23.19
CA ARG A 77 -31.46 7.85 -23.76
C ARG A 77 -31.23 6.44 -23.21
N HIS A 78 -30.31 6.27 -22.26
CA HIS A 78 -29.90 4.96 -21.72
C HIS A 78 -29.41 3.96 -22.79
N GLU A 79 -28.85 4.46 -23.89
CA GLU A 79 -28.32 3.64 -25.00
C GLU A 79 -26.86 3.21 -24.70
N VAL A 80 -26.69 2.38 -23.66
CA VAL A 80 -25.37 2.01 -23.09
C VAL A 80 -24.35 1.52 -24.15
N PRO A 81 -24.69 0.63 -25.11
CA PRO A 81 -23.72 0.19 -26.11
C PRO A 81 -23.23 1.34 -27.01
N ALA A 82 -24.13 2.24 -27.42
CA ALA A 82 -23.77 3.37 -28.28
C ALA A 82 -22.99 4.45 -27.51
N LEU A 83 -23.32 4.67 -26.24
CA LEU A 83 -22.54 5.50 -25.31
C LEU A 83 -21.09 5.02 -25.23
N ARG A 84 -20.89 3.72 -24.96
CA ARG A 84 -19.57 3.10 -24.84
C ARG A 84 -18.71 3.29 -26.08
N GLU A 85 -19.31 3.11 -27.26
CA GLU A 85 -18.62 3.29 -28.54
C GLU A 85 -18.28 4.77 -28.81
N ALA A 86 -19.15 5.71 -28.45
CA ALA A 86 -18.87 7.14 -28.57
C ALA A 86 -17.71 7.58 -27.65
N LEU A 87 -17.68 7.10 -26.40
CA LEU A 87 -16.59 7.36 -25.45
C LEU A 87 -15.26 6.76 -25.92
N ALA A 88 -15.27 5.52 -26.42
CA ALA A 88 -14.08 4.87 -26.97
C ALA A 88 -13.51 5.65 -28.17
N ARG A 89 -14.37 6.15 -29.07
CA ARG A 89 -13.93 7.02 -30.18
C ARG A 89 -13.32 8.33 -29.68
N ALA A 90 -13.94 9.00 -28.72
CA ALA A 90 -13.39 10.22 -28.11
C ALA A 90 -12.01 9.96 -27.47
N CYS A 91 -11.86 8.82 -26.80
CA CYS A 91 -10.58 8.37 -26.24
C CYS A 91 -9.51 8.18 -27.33
N HIS A 92 -9.83 7.47 -28.42
CA HIS A 92 -8.88 7.27 -29.53
C HIS A 92 -8.44 8.56 -30.24
N MET A 93 -9.22 9.64 -30.10
CA MET A 93 -8.84 10.98 -30.57
C MET A 93 -8.01 11.78 -29.55
N GLY A 94 -7.53 11.13 -28.48
CA GLY A 94 -6.63 11.71 -27.48
C GLY A 94 -7.33 12.34 -26.28
N SER A 95 -8.64 12.14 -26.11
CA SER A 95 -9.36 12.71 -24.97
C SER A 95 -9.27 11.82 -23.72
N MET A 96 -8.27 12.06 -22.88
CA MET A 96 -8.05 11.28 -21.64
C MET A 96 -9.26 11.15 -20.71
N PRO A 97 -10.08 12.21 -20.45
CA PRO A 97 -11.26 12.05 -19.60
C PRO A 97 -12.26 11.00 -20.14
N HIS A 98 -12.45 10.96 -21.46
CA HIS A 98 -13.36 10.00 -22.11
C HIS A 98 -12.77 8.58 -22.15
N CYS A 99 -11.46 8.42 -22.02
CA CYS A 99 -10.85 7.10 -21.82
C CYS A 99 -11.25 6.52 -20.46
N SER A 100 -11.18 7.31 -19.39
CA SER A 100 -11.58 6.88 -18.05
C SER A 100 -13.09 6.64 -17.95
N GLU A 101 -13.91 7.54 -18.49
CA GLU A 101 -15.37 7.36 -18.56
C GLU A 101 -15.75 6.14 -19.41
N GLY A 102 -15.10 5.95 -20.56
CA GLY A 102 -15.31 4.79 -21.41
C GLY A 102 -14.93 3.50 -20.68
N GLY A 103 -13.77 3.48 -20.03
CA GLY A 103 -13.33 2.36 -19.19
C GLY A 103 -14.36 1.98 -18.13
N ALA A 104 -14.92 2.96 -17.42
CA ALA A 104 -15.97 2.75 -16.43
C ALA A 104 -17.26 2.19 -17.04
N ALA A 105 -17.68 2.73 -18.20
CA ALA A 105 -18.87 2.26 -18.89
C ALA A 105 -18.75 0.79 -19.34
N TRP A 106 -17.56 0.36 -19.80
CA TRP A 106 -17.28 -1.03 -20.19
C TRP A 106 -17.11 -1.97 -18.99
N LEU A 107 -16.62 -1.48 -17.85
CA LEU A 107 -16.39 -2.30 -16.66
C LEU A 107 -17.67 -2.88 -16.05
N ALA A 108 -18.83 -2.28 -16.34
CA ALA A 108 -20.14 -2.77 -15.89
C ALA A 108 -20.49 -4.17 -16.43
N GLU A 109 -19.89 -4.61 -17.55
CA GLU A 109 -20.10 -5.95 -18.10
C GLU A 109 -18.86 -6.84 -17.87
N PRO A 110 -19.01 -8.00 -17.20
CA PRO A 110 -17.90 -8.91 -16.96
C PRO A 110 -17.19 -9.40 -18.24
N ALA A 111 -17.94 -9.52 -19.35
CA ALA A 111 -17.41 -9.97 -20.64
C ALA A 111 -16.45 -8.96 -21.30
N ASP A 112 -16.51 -7.69 -20.91
CA ASP A 112 -15.82 -6.60 -21.58
C ASP A 112 -14.63 -6.02 -20.80
N LYS A 113 -14.16 -6.73 -19.76
CA LYS A 113 -13.01 -6.30 -18.94
C LYS A 113 -11.77 -5.97 -19.76
N GLY A 114 -11.53 -6.69 -20.87
CA GLY A 114 -10.40 -6.41 -21.76
C GLY A 114 -10.49 -5.04 -22.44
N ARG A 115 -11.69 -4.62 -22.85
CA ARG A 115 -11.92 -3.28 -23.44
C ARG A 115 -11.76 -2.19 -22.39
N ALA A 116 -12.33 -2.40 -21.20
CA ALA A 116 -12.15 -1.49 -20.07
C ALA A 116 -10.67 -1.30 -19.72
N LEU A 117 -9.92 -2.40 -19.62
CA LEU A 117 -8.48 -2.37 -19.35
C LEU A 117 -7.70 -1.58 -20.41
N SER A 118 -8.02 -1.76 -21.69
CA SER A 118 -7.36 -1.03 -22.78
C SER A 118 -7.57 0.48 -22.67
N LEU A 119 -8.80 0.92 -22.40
CA LEU A 119 -9.13 2.33 -22.24
C LEU A 119 -8.46 2.95 -20.99
N TYR A 120 -8.52 2.25 -19.85
CA TYR A 120 -7.84 2.73 -18.64
C TYR A 120 -6.32 2.75 -18.79
N SER A 121 -5.73 1.79 -19.51
CA SER A 121 -4.29 1.79 -19.79
C SER A 121 -3.90 3.00 -20.64
N HIS A 122 -4.75 3.38 -21.60
CA HIS A 122 -4.54 4.59 -22.38
C HIS A 122 -4.64 5.85 -21.52
N ALA A 123 -5.65 5.96 -20.66
CA ALA A 123 -5.82 7.09 -19.74
C ALA A 123 -4.68 7.21 -18.71
N CYS A 124 -4.22 6.08 -18.17
CA CYS A 124 -3.07 6.03 -17.26
C CYS A 124 -1.81 6.53 -17.98
N GLY A 125 -1.60 6.11 -19.22
CA GLY A 125 -0.45 6.50 -20.05
C GLY A 125 0.89 6.05 -19.47
N GLU A 126 1.99 6.45 -20.11
CA GLU A 126 3.34 6.08 -19.62
C GLU A 126 3.78 6.90 -18.40
N THR A 127 3.23 8.10 -18.24
CA THR A 127 3.61 9.04 -17.18
C THR A 127 2.66 9.06 -15.99
N GLY A 128 1.59 8.25 -16.00
CA GLY A 128 0.60 8.22 -14.92
C GLY A 128 -0.31 9.46 -14.89
N GLN A 129 -0.76 9.91 -16.06
CA GLN A 129 -1.48 11.19 -16.22
C GLN A 129 -2.84 11.19 -15.52
N ASP A 130 -3.50 10.03 -15.47
CA ASP A 130 -4.74 9.80 -14.73
C ASP A 130 -4.51 8.73 -13.65
N PRO A 131 -4.26 9.12 -12.39
CA PRO A 131 -4.04 8.19 -11.28
C PRO A 131 -5.22 7.26 -11.00
N ASP A 132 -6.46 7.73 -11.22
CA ASP A 132 -7.66 6.93 -11.00
C ASP A 132 -7.73 5.82 -12.04
N ALA A 133 -7.44 6.14 -13.31
CA ALA A 133 -7.30 5.13 -14.36
C ALA A 133 -6.17 4.14 -14.07
N CYS A 134 -5.00 4.61 -13.59
CA CYS A 134 -3.92 3.72 -13.20
C CYS A 134 -4.34 2.75 -12.07
N ALA A 135 -5.12 3.21 -11.09
CA ALA A 135 -5.63 2.34 -10.03
C ALA A 135 -6.58 1.26 -10.59
N GLN A 136 -7.41 1.61 -11.58
CA GLN A 136 -8.28 0.64 -12.28
C GLN A 136 -7.48 -0.38 -13.08
N VAL A 137 -6.40 0.02 -13.77
CA VAL A 137 -5.48 -0.91 -14.44
C VAL A 137 -4.90 -1.91 -13.45
N VAL A 138 -4.39 -1.44 -12.31
CA VAL A 138 -3.81 -2.30 -11.27
C VAL A 138 -4.84 -3.30 -10.75
N GLY A 139 -6.05 -2.84 -10.40
CA GLY A 139 -7.11 -3.70 -9.90
C GLY A 139 -7.56 -4.75 -10.93
N LEU A 140 -7.73 -4.36 -12.20
CA LEU A 140 -8.13 -5.27 -13.28
C LEU A 140 -7.07 -6.33 -13.56
N ARG A 141 -5.80 -5.94 -13.62
CA ARG A 141 -4.69 -6.88 -13.89
C ARG A 141 -4.43 -7.80 -12.70
N ALA A 142 -4.48 -7.28 -11.47
CA ALA A 142 -4.39 -8.11 -10.27
C ALA A 142 -5.53 -9.14 -10.21
N ALA A 143 -6.77 -8.75 -10.54
CA ALA A 143 -7.91 -9.67 -10.62
C ALA A 143 -7.79 -10.70 -11.77
N ALA A 144 -7.01 -10.40 -12.80
CA ALA A 144 -6.68 -11.32 -13.88
C ALA A 144 -5.53 -12.29 -13.52
N GLY A 145 -4.90 -12.11 -12.35
CA GLY A 145 -3.79 -12.94 -11.89
C GLY A 145 -2.43 -12.51 -12.43
N ASP A 146 -2.29 -11.28 -12.94
CA ASP A 146 -0.99 -10.75 -13.33
C ASP A 146 -0.06 -10.69 -12.11
N GLU A 147 1.21 -11.06 -12.31
CA GLU A 147 2.22 -10.98 -11.26
C GLU A 147 2.37 -9.54 -10.77
N PRO A 148 2.38 -9.29 -9.44
CA PRO A 148 2.47 -7.95 -8.88
C PRO A 148 3.67 -7.14 -9.39
N THR A 149 4.79 -7.80 -9.69
CA THR A 149 5.99 -7.16 -10.26
C THR A 149 5.75 -6.53 -11.63
N ALA A 150 4.78 -7.03 -12.41
CA ALA A 150 4.38 -6.45 -13.69
C ALA A 150 3.46 -5.22 -13.55
N LEU A 151 3.09 -4.85 -12.31
CA LEU A 151 2.19 -3.75 -11.97
C LEU A 151 2.88 -2.60 -11.24
N VAL A 152 4.17 -2.71 -10.93
CA VAL A 152 4.90 -1.74 -10.09
C VAL A 152 4.76 -0.32 -10.62
N ARG A 153 4.88 -0.13 -11.93
CA ARG A 153 4.82 1.20 -12.56
C ARG A 153 3.44 1.83 -12.40
N GLU A 154 2.38 1.11 -12.77
CA GLU A 154 1.01 1.58 -12.70
C GLU A 154 0.57 1.80 -11.24
N ALA A 155 0.98 0.90 -10.34
CA ALA A 155 0.71 1.01 -8.90
C ALA A 155 1.45 2.20 -8.26
N GLU A 156 2.68 2.49 -8.69
CA GLU A 156 3.43 3.66 -8.24
C GLU A 156 2.80 4.97 -8.72
N ALA A 157 2.35 5.03 -9.98
CA ALA A 157 1.64 6.17 -10.52
C ALA A 157 0.33 6.44 -9.76
N ALA A 158 -0.50 5.39 -9.60
CA ALA A 158 -1.76 5.46 -8.87
C ALA A 158 -1.56 5.90 -7.42
N CYS A 159 -0.61 5.29 -6.70
CA CYS A 159 -0.38 5.57 -5.29
C CYS A 159 0.12 7.02 -5.03
N LYS A 160 0.85 7.63 -5.97
CA LYS A 160 1.34 9.02 -5.85
C LYS A 160 0.29 10.08 -6.22
N GLY A 161 -0.73 9.74 -6.99
CA GLY A 161 -1.73 10.69 -7.49
C GLY A 161 -2.64 11.30 -6.42
N GLY A 162 -3.40 12.34 -6.76
CA GLY A 162 -4.47 12.84 -5.89
C GLY A 162 -5.72 11.96 -5.99
N ALA A 163 -6.59 12.00 -4.98
CA ALA A 163 -7.93 11.40 -5.04
C ALA A 163 -8.99 12.51 -4.97
N ARG A 164 -9.99 12.46 -5.85
CA ARG A 164 -11.04 13.50 -5.94
C ARG A 164 -12.27 13.19 -5.10
N ASP A 165 -12.52 11.92 -4.83
CA ASP A 165 -13.65 11.42 -4.06
C ASP A 165 -13.29 10.14 -3.27
N ASP A 166 -14.24 9.60 -2.51
CA ASP A 166 -14.04 8.42 -1.66
C ASP A 166 -13.82 7.12 -2.45
N ALA A 167 -14.33 7.03 -3.68
CA ALA A 167 -14.09 5.87 -4.53
C ALA A 167 -12.65 5.89 -5.06
N ALA A 168 -12.19 7.04 -5.56
CA ALA A 168 -10.80 7.31 -5.93
C ALA A 168 -9.85 7.08 -4.75
N LYS A 169 -10.22 7.54 -3.54
CA LYS A 169 -9.42 7.34 -2.32
C LYS A 169 -9.21 5.86 -2.01
N ARG A 170 -10.27 5.05 -2.08
CA ARG A 170 -10.21 3.59 -1.89
C ARG A 170 -9.39 2.89 -2.96
N ALA A 171 -9.59 3.25 -4.23
CA ALA A 171 -8.83 2.69 -5.35
C ALA A 171 -7.33 2.99 -5.23
N ARG A 172 -6.99 4.22 -4.84
CA ARG A 172 -5.62 4.63 -4.55
C ARG A 172 -5.01 3.86 -3.38
N ALA A 173 -5.76 3.68 -2.30
CA ALA A 173 -5.28 2.90 -1.14
C ALA A 173 -4.97 1.45 -1.53
N ALA A 174 -5.84 0.82 -2.35
CA ALA A 174 -5.61 -0.51 -2.90
C ALA A 174 -4.36 -0.54 -3.80
N ALA A 175 -4.16 0.46 -4.67
CA ALA A 175 -2.96 0.54 -5.50
C ALA A 175 -1.67 0.68 -4.68
N CYS A 176 -1.70 1.44 -3.57
CA CYS A 176 -0.57 1.51 -2.64
C CYS A 176 -0.26 0.15 -1.98
N LEU A 177 -1.29 -0.63 -1.61
CA LEU A 177 -1.09 -2.00 -1.11
C LEU A 177 -0.48 -2.92 -2.17
N THR A 178 -0.98 -2.88 -3.41
CA THR A 178 -0.41 -3.67 -4.51
C THR A 178 1.03 -3.28 -4.80
N LEU A 179 1.37 -1.98 -4.74
CA LEU A 179 2.75 -1.51 -4.88
C LEU A 179 3.66 -2.08 -3.78
N ALA A 180 3.17 -2.10 -2.54
CA ALA A 180 3.90 -2.66 -1.41
C ALA A 180 4.15 -4.16 -1.60
N GLU A 181 3.13 -4.93 -1.99
CA GLU A 181 3.24 -6.36 -2.27
C GLU A 181 4.19 -6.66 -3.44
N ALA A 182 4.07 -5.90 -4.53
CA ALA A 182 4.92 -6.03 -5.71
C ALA A 182 6.39 -5.84 -5.37
N ARG A 183 6.69 -4.88 -4.51
CA ARG A 183 8.04 -4.62 -3.99
C ARG A 183 8.53 -5.79 -3.12
N VAL A 184 7.72 -6.25 -2.17
CA VAL A 184 8.07 -7.44 -1.36
C VAL A 184 8.40 -8.66 -2.23
N LYS A 185 7.61 -8.92 -3.29
CA LYS A 185 7.83 -10.04 -4.22
C LYS A 185 8.99 -9.83 -5.20
N GLY A 186 9.29 -8.58 -5.57
CA GLY A 186 10.33 -8.22 -6.53
C GLY A 186 11.76 -8.44 -6.06
N GLY A 187 11.98 -8.66 -4.75
CA GLY A 187 13.25 -9.16 -4.21
C GLY A 187 14.45 -8.21 -4.26
N ALA A 188 14.27 -6.94 -4.64
CA ALA A 188 15.36 -5.96 -4.66
C ALA A 188 15.50 -5.25 -3.29
N ALA A 189 16.63 -5.39 -2.61
CA ALA A 189 16.96 -4.57 -1.43
C ALA A 189 17.37 -3.14 -1.85
N PRO A 190 17.08 -2.04 -1.10
CA PRO A 190 16.43 -1.93 0.21
C PRO A 190 14.99 -1.39 0.09
N GLU A 191 14.05 -2.23 -0.31
CA GLU A 191 12.65 -1.83 -0.48
C GLU A 191 11.85 -1.72 0.81
N GLY A 192 12.37 -2.14 1.97
CA GLY A 192 11.63 -2.05 3.24
C GLY A 192 11.09 -0.66 3.54
N ALA A 193 11.86 0.40 3.24
CA ALA A 193 11.38 1.78 3.38
C ALA A 193 10.32 2.15 2.32
N ALA A 194 10.43 1.61 1.11
CA ALA A 194 9.49 1.85 0.02
C ALA A 194 8.16 1.11 0.23
N VAL A 195 8.21 -0.10 0.80
CA VAL A 195 7.08 -0.92 1.25
C VAL A 195 6.40 -0.24 2.44
N ALA A 196 7.16 0.19 3.45
CA ALA A 196 6.62 0.90 4.61
C ALA A 196 5.92 2.20 4.20
N ARG A 197 6.53 3.00 3.30
CA ARG A 197 5.88 4.21 2.76
C ARG A 197 4.58 3.91 2.03
N ALA A 198 4.53 2.85 1.23
CA ALA A 198 3.32 2.46 0.52
C ALA A 198 2.20 2.00 1.50
N HIS A 199 2.54 1.23 2.54
CA HIS A 199 1.58 0.89 3.61
C HIS A 199 1.09 2.11 4.38
N HIS A 200 1.99 3.02 4.74
CA HIS A 200 1.64 4.29 5.40
C HIS A 200 0.69 5.13 4.53
N GLN A 201 0.99 5.29 3.24
CA GLN A 201 0.11 5.99 2.31
C GLN A 201 -1.28 5.33 2.21
N ALA A 202 -1.34 3.99 2.16
CA ALA A 202 -2.62 3.28 2.18
C ALA A 202 -3.39 3.54 3.50
N CYS A 203 -2.71 3.60 4.65
CA CYS A 203 -3.32 3.91 5.93
C CYS A 203 -3.88 5.34 6.01
N GLU A 204 -3.11 6.35 5.58
CA GLU A 204 -3.58 7.75 5.48
C GLU A 204 -4.81 7.89 4.57
N LEU A 205 -4.92 7.00 3.58
CA LEU A 205 -6.08 6.91 2.70
C LEU A 205 -7.28 6.16 3.33
N GLY A 206 -7.16 5.68 4.57
CA GLY A 206 -8.22 5.02 5.32
C GLY A 206 -8.34 3.52 5.06
N SER A 207 -7.31 2.86 4.51
CA SER A 207 -7.31 1.40 4.36
C SER A 207 -6.92 0.73 5.68
N ASP A 208 -7.83 -0.09 6.24
CA ASP A 208 -7.58 -0.89 7.44
C ASP A 208 -6.41 -1.87 7.25
N GLU A 209 -6.32 -2.48 6.06
CA GLU A 209 -5.21 -3.36 5.69
C GLU A 209 -3.89 -2.58 5.61
N GLY A 210 -3.92 -1.37 5.06
CA GLY A 210 -2.79 -0.44 5.04
C GLY A 210 -2.31 -0.13 6.45
N CYS A 211 -3.21 0.24 7.36
CA CYS A 211 -2.88 0.54 8.75
C CYS A 211 -2.38 -0.68 9.53
N LYS A 212 -2.95 -1.86 9.29
CA LYS A 212 -2.48 -3.12 9.90
C LYS A 212 -1.06 -3.45 9.40
N ALA A 213 -0.84 -3.33 8.10
CA ALA A 213 0.46 -3.58 7.48
C ALA A 213 1.50 -2.56 7.94
N GLU A 214 1.13 -1.28 8.04
CA GLU A 214 2.00 -0.22 8.57
C GLU A 214 2.42 -0.56 10.01
N LYS A 215 1.48 -0.91 10.89
CA LYS A 215 1.79 -1.33 12.26
C LYS A 215 2.68 -2.57 12.32
N ALA A 216 2.46 -3.54 11.44
CA ALA A 216 3.30 -4.73 11.35
C ALA A 216 4.70 -4.44 10.82
N ASN A 217 4.84 -3.42 9.97
CA ASN A 217 6.11 -2.93 9.44
C ASN A 217 6.71 -1.80 10.29
N ALA A 218 6.03 -1.39 11.36
CA ALA A 218 6.53 -0.40 12.28
C ALA A 218 7.83 -0.95 12.86
N LYS A 219 8.92 -0.31 12.48
CA LYS A 219 10.22 -0.61 13.07
C LYS A 219 10.08 -0.45 14.58
N PRO A 220 10.66 -1.35 15.38
CA PRO A 220 10.70 -1.17 16.82
C PRO A 220 11.22 0.22 17.13
N GLU A 221 10.48 0.98 17.94
CA GLU A 221 10.85 2.34 18.33
C GLU A 221 12.31 2.34 18.80
N LEU A 222 13.17 3.07 18.08
CA LEU A 222 14.60 3.07 18.34
C LEU A 222 14.94 3.51 19.77
N LEU A 223 14.17 4.47 20.28
CA LEU A 223 14.35 5.06 21.59
C LEU A 223 13.00 5.48 22.17
N ALA A 224 12.56 4.77 23.22
CA ALA A 224 11.31 5.04 23.91
C ALA A 224 11.23 6.49 24.43
N GLY A 225 10.17 7.20 24.02
CA GLY A 225 9.92 8.58 24.48
C GLY A 225 10.88 9.61 23.90
N ALA A 226 11.47 9.32 22.73
CA ALA A 226 12.11 10.32 21.90
C ALA A 226 11.07 11.35 21.42
N ASN A 227 11.49 12.61 21.29
CA ASN A 227 10.67 13.71 20.80
C ASN A 227 11.22 14.33 19.51
N LEU A 228 12.35 13.83 19.03
CA LEU A 228 12.89 14.06 17.71
C LEU A 228 13.01 12.71 16.99
N HIS A 229 12.25 12.53 15.92
CA HIS A 229 12.32 11.38 15.03
C HIS A 229 12.55 11.85 13.61
N VAL A 230 13.51 11.25 12.93
CA VAL A 230 13.78 11.51 11.51
C VAL A 230 13.97 10.20 10.78
N ASP A 231 13.09 9.95 9.81
CA ASP A 231 13.17 8.84 8.88
C ASP A 231 14.08 9.21 7.71
N GLY A 232 15.25 8.57 7.63
CA GLY A 232 16.18 8.73 6.53
C GLY A 232 16.82 10.13 6.43
N ILE A 233 18.09 10.23 6.81
CA ILE A 233 18.85 11.47 6.65
C ILE A 233 20.23 11.17 6.05
N THR A 234 20.60 11.95 5.04
CA THR A 234 21.86 11.76 4.29
C THR A 234 22.71 13.02 4.38
N GLY A 235 24.01 12.86 4.64
CA GLY A 235 24.95 13.97 4.72
C GLY A 235 26.41 13.49 4.68
N ASN A 236 27.23 14.17 3.87
CA ASN A 236 28.65 13.86 3.67
C ASN A 236 28.91 12.36 3.38
N GLY A 237 28.10 11.77 2.49
CA GLY A 237 28.22 10.36 2.10
C GLY A 237 27.76 9.34 3.14
N MET A 238 27.34 9.77 4.34
CA MET A 238 26.72 8.90 5.34
C MET A 238 25.20 8.98 5.23
N LYS A 239 24.55 7.81 5.26
CA LYS A 239 23.10 7.70 5.34
C LYS A 239 22.74 7.05 6.67
N LEU A 240 21.92 7.74 7.47
CA LEU A 240 21.25 7.16 8.63
C LEU A 240 19.82 6.85 8.21
N ASP A 241 19.39 5.61 8.35
CA ASP A 241 18.06 5.18 7.93
C ASP A 241 16.98 5.70 8.88
N GLU A 242 17.32 5.90 10.15
CA GLU A 242 16.41 6.39 11.18
C GLU A 242 17.24 7.00 12.32
N VAL A 243 16.80 8.15 12.85
CA VAL A 243 17.39 8.79 14.03
C VAL A 243 16.28 9.15 15.00
N ALA A 244 16.44 8.75 16.26
CA ALA A 244 15.53 9.07 17.35
C ALA A 244 16.32 9.67 18.51
N CYS A 245 15.93 10.85 18.99
CA CYS A 245 16.59 11.52 20.11
C CYS A 245 15.58 12.09 21.10
N LYS A 246 15.95 12.08 22.38
CA LYS A 246 15.25 12.82 23.42
C LYS A 246 16.01 14.11 23.71
N VAL A 247 15.54 15.20 23.11
CA VAL A 247 16.15 16.53 23.20
C VAL A 247 15.30 17.44 24.09
N SER A 248 15.95 18.27 24.90
CA SER A 248 15.25 19.30 25.69
C SER A 248 15.33 20.63 24.93
N GLY A 249 14.20 21.19 24.49
CA GLY A 249 14.13 22.51 23.81
C GLY A 249 13.79 22.45 22.31
N LEU A 250 14.05 23.57 21.61
CA LEU A 250 13.71 23.84 20.20
C LEU A 250 14.60 23.06 19.19
N GLY A 251 14.78 21.77 19.45
CA GLY A 251 15.59 20.83 18.67
C GLY A 251 14.81 20.13 17.57
N GLY A 252 14.23 20.91 16.63
CA GLY A 252 13.55 20.39 15.45
C GLY A 252 14.50 19.79 14.41
N MET A 253 14.12 19.81 13.13
CA MET A 253 14.87 19.24 12.00
C MET A 253 16.37 19.61 11.95
N PHE A 254 16.74 20.83 12.39
CA PHE A 254 18.14 21.25 12.50
C PHE A 254 18.98 20.36 13.42
N GLY A 255 18.39 19.82 14.51
CA GLY A 255 19.07 18.92 15.42
C GLY A 255 19.51 17.63 14.73
N ALA A 256 18.65 17.04 13.89
CA ALA A 256 18.95 15.79 13.20
C ALA A 256 20.11 15.91 12.21
N MET A 257 20.23 17.03 11.50
CA MET A 257 21.38 17.29 10.61
C MET A 257 22.72 17.28 11.37
N THR A 258 22.73 17.77 12.62
CA THR A 258 23.95 17.73 13.45
C THR A 258 24.34 16.30 13.82
N VAL A 259 23.37 15.40 13.98
CA VAL A 259 23.64 13.98 14.26
C VAL A 259 24.38 13.35 13.09
N VAL A 260 23.89 13.50 11.85
CA VAL A 260 24.59 12.94 10.68
C VAL A 260 26.01 13.47 10.57
N ALA A 261 26.19 14.78 10.78
CA ALA A 261 27.51 15.40 10.75
C ALA A 261 28.49 14.80 11.78
N SER A 262 28.00 14.25 12.89
CA SER A 262 28.82 13.52 13.87
C SER A 262 29.31 12.16 13.37
N PHE A 263 28.53 11.49 12.52
CA PHE A 263 28.86 10.16 11.98
C PHE A 263 29.75 10.24 10.74
N SER A 264 29.55 11.25 9.88
CA SER A 264 30.23 11.29 8.58
C SER A 264 31.76 11.23 8.65
N PRO A 265 32.47 11.93 9.57
CA PRO A 265 33.92 11.82 9.70
C PRO A 265 34.40 10.43 10.14
N ARG A 266 33.49 9.59 10.65
CA ARG A 266 33.76 8.21 11.06
C ARG A 266 33.38 7.18 9.99
N LYS A 267 32.76 7.59 8.88
CA LYS A 267 32.22 6.69 7.85
C LYS A 267 33.22 5.61 7.42
N GLY A 268 34.45 5.99 7.05
CA GLY A 268 35.45 5.00 6.62
C GLY A 268 35.82 3.96 7.70
N ARG A 269 35.77 4.33 8.98
CA ARG A 269 35.99 3.39 10.10
C ARG A 269 34.76 2.52 10.36
N LEU A 270 33.57 3.08 10.19
CA LEU A 270 32.30 2.37 10.33
C LEU A 270 32.13 1.32 9.23
N ASP A 271 32.40 1.69 7.98
CA ASP A 271 32.34 0.77 6.84
C ASP A 271 33.31 -0.40 7.07
N ALA A 272 34.55 -0.13 7.48
CA ALA A 272 35.54 -1.15 7.81
C ALA A 272 35.14 -2.14 8.94
N CYS A 273 34.04 -1.89 9.68
CA CYS A 273 33.55 -2.79 10.72
C CYS A 273 32.85 -4.03 10.17
N ALA A 274 32.44 -4.05 8.90
CA ALA A 274 31.84 -5.21 8.25
C ALA A 274 32.50 -5.49 6.90
N LYS A 275 32.34 -6.72 6.40
CA LYS A 275 32.75 -7.12 5.03
C LYS A 275 31.57 -7.15 4.06
N THR A 276 30.37 -7.15 4.61
CA THR A 276 29.10 -7.22 3.93
C THR A 276 28.17 -6.23 4.59
N LYS A 277 27.26 -5.65 3.82
CA LYS A 277 26.24 -4.73 4.32
C LYS A 277 25.52 -5.31 5.54
N THR A 278 25.71 -4.67 6.68
CA THR A 278 25.14 -5.10 7.97
C THR A 278 24.38 -3.93 8.57
N GLU A 279 23.10 -4.12 8.87
CA GLU A 279 22.32 -3.13 9.61
C GLU A 279 22.75 -3.13 11.08
N VAL A 280 23.02 -1.94 11.62
CA VAL A 280 23.36 -1.74 13.02
C VAL A 280 22.47 -0.64 13.62
N VAL A 281 22.12 -0.84 14.89
CA VAL A 281 21.44 0.14 15.72
C VAL A 281 22.39 0.58 16.81
N VAL A 282 22.69 1.87 16.88
CA VAL A 282 23.54 2.47 17.91
C VAL A 282 22.70 3.35 18.80
N LYS A 283 22.81 3.13 20.11
CA LYS A 283 22.28 4.01 21.16
C LYS A 283 23.44 4.74 21.82
N TRP A 284 23.28 6.02 22.15
CA TRP A 284 24.29 6.81 22.86
C TRP A 284 23.63 7.91 23.69
N VAL A 285 24.42 8.54 24.56
CA VAL A 285 24.05 9.76 25.28
C VAL A 285 24.96 10.88 24.83
N GLY A 286 24.40 11.99 24.37
CA GLY A 286 25.14 13.21 24.13
C GLY A 286 25.39 13.95 25.45
N LYS A 287 26.66 14.11 25.84
CA LYS A 287 27.05 14.85 27.05
C LYS A 287 28.32 15.65 26.80
N GLY A 288 28.28 16.96 27.10
CA GLY A 288 29.44 17.84 26.96
C GLY A 288 29.96 17.97 25.51
N GLY A 289 29.09 17.84 24.52
CA GLY A 289 29.48 17.92 23.10
C GLY A 289 30.07 16.63 22.52
N ALA A 290 30.02 15.50 23.25
CA ALA A 290 30.55 14.21 22.81
C ALA A 290 29.53 13.07 23.02
N MET A 291 29.66 12.02 22.20
CA MET A 291 28.92 10.78 22.36
C MET A 291 29.54 9.96 23.51
N THR A 292 28.72 9.65 24.50
CA THR A 292 29.03 8.74 25.62
C THR A 292 28.06 7.57 25.63
N ASP A 293 28.35 6.55 26.44
CA ASP A 293 27.45 5.40 26.67
C ASP A 293 26.99 4.71 25.38
N ILE A 294 27.93 4.59 24.43
CA ILE A 294 27.66 4.05 23.10
C ILE A 294 27.44 2.54 23.20
N ARG A 295 26.31 2.08 22.66
CA ARG A 295 25.93 0.67 22.58
C ARG A 295 25.45 0.36 21.17
N ALA A 296 26.11 -0.57 20.50
CA ALA A 296 25.72 -1.05 19.18
C ALA A 296 25.03 -2.42 19.27
N SER A 297 24.08 -2.65 18.36
CA SER A 297 23.29 -3.89 18.25
C SER A 297 22.87 -4.13 16.80
N GLY A 298 22.23 -5.26 16.52
CA GLY A 298 21.78 -5.64 15.17
C GLY A 298 22.84 -6.44 14.38
N GLY A 299 24.11 -6.12 14.54
CA GLY A 299 25.21 -6.88 13.94
C GLY A 299 25.73 -8.03 14.83
N PRO A 300 26.62 -8.89 14.30
CA PRO A 300 27.39 -9.84 15.11
C PRO A 300 28.23 -9.12 16.17
N PRO A 301 28.53 -9.74 17.34
CA PRO A 301 29.25 -9.08 18.44
C PRO A 301 30.56 -8.37 18.04
N PRO A 302 31.42 -8.91 17.14
CA PRO A 302 32.62 -8.21 16.69
C PRO A 302 32.33 -6.92 15.90
N VAL A 303 31.27 -6.91 15.09
CA VAL A 303 30.84 -5.73 14.32
C VAL A 303 30.34 -4.66 15.28
N ASN A 304 29.50 -5.02 16.25
CA ASN A 304 28.97 -4.08 17.25
C ASN A 304 30.11 -3.44 18.05
N ALA A 305 31.08 -4.23 18.53
CA ALA A 305 32.24 -3.73 19.26
C ALA A 305 33.15 -2.82 18.40
N CYS A 306 33.24 -3.08 17.09
CA CYS A 306 33.95 -2.18 16.17
C CYS A 306 33.22 -0.84 16.02
N VAL A 307 31.89 -0.86 15.82
CA VAL A 307 31.07 0.34 15.66
C VAL A 307 31.13 1.21 16.92
N GLU A 308 31.04 0.62 18.12
CA GLU A 308 31.18 1.34 19.38
C GLU A 308 32.54 2.06 19.48
N ARG A 309 33.63 1.38 19.11
CA ARG A 309 34.98 1.98 19.11
C ARG A 309 35.15 3.05 18.04
N ALA A 310 34.56 2.87 16.86
CA ALA A 310 34.63 3.84 15.77
C ALA A 310 33.92 5.16 16.13
N LEU A 311 32.84 5.07 16.92
CA LEU A 311 32.04 6.22 17.35
C LEU A 311 32.52 6.84 18.66
N ALA A 312 33.31 6.13 19.46
CA ALA A 312 33.84 6.64 20.72
C ALA A 312 34.51 8.02 20.56
N GLY A 313 34.08 8.98 21.40
CA GLY A 313 34.61 10.35 21.38
C GLY A 313 34.21 11.17 20.16
N SER A 314 33.25 10.72 19.35
CA SER A 314 32.69 11.54 18.27
C SER A 314 31.96 12.75 18.87
N LYS A 315 32.17 13.93 18.28
CA LYS A 315 31.53 15.16 18.70
C LYS A 315 30.05 15.13 18.31
N VAL A 316 29.15 15.47 19.23
CA VAL A 316 27.71 15.56 18.98
C VAL A 316 27.16 16.85 19.59
N ALA A 317 26.39 17.61 18.81
CA ALA A 317 25.82 18.88 19.27
C ALA A 317 24.59 18.67 20.16
N LEU A 318 23.86 17.57 19.97
CA LEU A 318 22.69 17.24 20.76
C LEU A 318 23.08 16.62 22.10
N ALA A 319 22.50 17.16 23.18
CA ALA A 319 22.56 16.56 24.50
C ALA A 319 21.34 15.64 24.73
N GLY A 320 21.54 14.57 25.50
CA GLY A 320 20.50 13.60 25.84
C GLY A 320 20.64 12.25 25.11
N PRO A 321 19.78 11.27 25.44
CA PRO A 321 19.84 9.96 24.82
C PRO A 321 19.36 10.03 23.36
N CYS A 322 20.07 9.31 22.51
CA CYS A 322 19.79 9.19 21.09
C CYS A 322 20.00 7.75 20.62
N ALA A 323 19.39 7.42 19.50
CA ALA A 323 19.55 6.17 18.80
C ALA A 323 19.54 6.43 17.28
N ALA A 324 20.32 5.65 16.54
CA ALA A 324 20.34 5.70 15.09
C ALA A 324 20.46 4.30 14.51
N ARG A 325 19.78 4.08 13.39
CA ARG A 325 19.88 2.88 12.56
C ARG A 325 20.59 3.23 11.27
N PHE A 326 21.57 2.43 10.87
CA PHE A 326 22.28 2.62 9.61
C PHE A 326 22.94 1.32 9.16
N GLN A 327 23.42 1.30 7.92
CA GLN A 327 24.21 0.19 7.39
C GLN A 327 25.70 0.51 7.46
N VAL A 328 26.49 -0.47 7.88
CA VAL A 328 27.94 -0.53 7.65
C VAL A 328 28.24 -1.48 6.49
N HIS A 329 29.29 -1.20 5.73
CA HIS A 329 29.57 -1.84 4.45
C HIS A 329 30.90 -2.60 4.42
#